data_AF-A0A1I8HLS5-F1
#
_entry.id   AF-A0A1I8HLS5-F1
#
_cell.length_a   1.000
_cell.length_b   1.000
_cell.length_c   1.000
_cell.angle_alpha   90.00
_cell.angle_beta   90.00
_cell.angle_gamma   90.00
#
_symmetry.space_group_name_H-M   'P 1'
#
loop_
_entity.id
_entity.type
_entity.pdbx_description
1 polymer ?
#
loop_
_entity_poly.entity_id
_entity_poly.type
_entity_poly.pdbx_seq_one_letter_code
_entity_poly.pdbx_strand_id
1 'polypeptide(L)'
;MSLSHIVQCISKSASERSDSEVIELVDWFLNMCPLNIKPDVARDILRNCAFRQCQRDDVIIRQGEQGDSFYIILDGKVSVYINTEAVLDDPDDEATTTGGEEAAQAAVNATAAQPEQSQGPVSVSSLKRKASKGGTSAAIAAATAEKKELDRTKYGNFIVNFGAGKSFGELALINKDCVRNASIIADEPTLLIEVNRDLYNRSLRSVQEAELRERFEFVSRCNVFDSWPSKYRRQAAMSLRKENFGFDATIVRQGDPLDGLQFIVSGQAKVVVNIPMHPGQYPLLGLREFHFGSDEQPPTGS
;
A
#
# COMPACT_ATOMS: atom_id res chain seq x y z
N MET A 1 14.54 -10.55 15.61
CA MET A 1 13.36 -11.41 15.88
C MET A 1 13.12 -12.30 14.68
N SER A 2 12.54 -13.50 14.84
CA SER A 2 12.27 -14.43 13.72
C SER A 2 10.83 -14.32 13.21
N LEU A 3 10.64 -14.50 11.89
CA LEU A 3 9.32 -14.44 11.25
C LEU A 3 8.32 -15.42 11.87
N SER A 4 8.75 -16.63 12.24
CA SER A 4 7.90 -17.62 12.90
C SER A 4 7.31 -17.14 14.23
N HIS A 5 8.09 -16.40 15.03
CA HIS A 5 7.63 -15.85 16.31
C HIS A 5 6.66 -14.68 16.10
N ILE A 6 6.96 -13.79 15.15
CA ILE A 6 6.06 -12.71 14.70
C ILE A 6 4.69 -13.31 14.32
N VAL A 7 4.69 -14.28 13.39
CA VAL A 7 3.49 -14.96 12.90
C VAL A 7 2.75 -15.65 14.04
N GLN A 8 3.44 -16.33 14.96
CA GLN A 8 2.83 -16.98 16.13
C GLN A 8 2.07 -15.99 17.03
N CYS A 9 2.55 -14.76 17.21
CA CYS A 9 1.85 -13.74 17.99
C CYS A 9 0.63 -13.17 17.26
N ILE A 10 0.79 -12.72 16.00
CA ILE A 10 -0.30 -12.10 15.23
C ILE A 10 -1.38 -13.10 14.78
N SER A 11 -1.09 -14.40 14.79
CA SER A 11 -2.09 -15.47 14.55
C SER A 11 -3.07 -15.67 15.71
N LYS A 12 -2.74 -15.20 16.93
CA LYS A 12 -3.65 -15.20 18.07
C LYS A 12 -4.77 -14.18 17.87
N SER A 13 -5.92 -14.36 18.53
CA SER A 13 -6.93 -13.28 18.61
C SER A 13 -6.42 -12.08 19.41
N ALA A 14 -7.03 -10.90 19.19
CA ALA A 14 -6.71 -9.67 19.91
C ALA A 14 -6.86 -9.77 21.44
N SER A 15 -7.60 -10.76 21.96
CA SER A 15 -7.74 -11.09 23.39
C SER A 15 -6.64 -12.00 23.93
N GLU A 16 -5.96 -12.77 23.08
CA GLU A 16 -4.97 -13.79 23.48
C GLU A 16 -3.51 -13.32 23.35
N ARG A 17 -3.27 -12.20 22.65
CA ARG A 17 -1.97 -11.52 22.65
C ARG A 17 -1.72 -10.93 24.04
N SER A 18 -0.55 -11.15 24.62
CA SER A 18 -0.14 -10.42 25.83
C SER A 18 0.43 -9.05 25.46
N ASP A 19 0.37 -8.08 26.38
CA ASP A 19 0.90 -6.74 26.09
C ASP A 19 2.42 -6.74 25.89
N SER A 20 3.17 -7.61 26.57
CA SER A 20 4.61 -7.79 26.35
C SER A 20 4.91 -8.27 24.92
N GLU A 21 4.23 -9.32 24.46
CA GLU A 21 4.42 -9.84 23.08
C GLU A 21 4.09 -8.81 22.01
N VAL A 22 3.14 -7.89 22.27
CA VAL A 22 2.84 -6.80 21.34
C VAL A 22 3.92 -5.71 21.40
N ILE A 23 4.41 -5.34 22.59
CA ILE A 23 5.50 -4.36 22.75
C ILE A 23 6.78 -4.84 22.06
N GLU A 24 7.16 -6.10 22.26
CA GLU A 24 8.36 -6.72 21.65
C GLU A 24 8.34 -6.69 20.11
N LEU A 25 7.15 -6.60 19.50
CA LEU A 25 6.96 -6.49 18.05
C LEU A 25 7.01 -5.05 17.51
N VAL A 26 6.85 -4.01 18.35
CA VAL A 26 6.71 -2.62 17.86
C VAL A 26 7.94 -2.16 17.08
N ASP A 27 9.13 -2.31 17.65
CA ASP A 27 10.38 -1.88 16.99
C ASP A 27 10.64 -2.65 15.69
N TRP A 28 10.35 -3.96 15.65
CA TRP A 28 10.46 -4.73 14.42
C TRP A 28 9.46 -4.23 13.36
N PHE A 29 8.20 -3.99 13.74
CA PHE A 29 7.16 -3.54 12.82
C PHE A 29 7.44 -2.14 12.26
N LEU A 30 7.97 -1.23 13.08
CA LEU A 30 8.40 0.11 12.66
C LEU A 30 9.61 0.10 11.71
N ASN A 31 10.52 -0.87 11.85
CA ASN A 31 11.66 -1.04 10.93
C ASN A 31 11.27 -1.78 9.63
N MET A 32 10.22 -2.61 9.67
CA MET A 32 9.72 -3.38 8.52
C MET A 32 8.74 -2.57 7.66
N CYS A 33 7.84 -1.81 8.30
CA CYS A 33 6.80 -1.04 7.64
C CYS A 33 7.27 0.41 7.42
N PRO A 34 7.44 0.88 6.17
CA PRO A 34 7.96 2.22 5.85
C PRO A 34 6.91 3.33 6.01
N LEU A 35 5.73 3.02 6.57
CA LEU A 35 4.70 4.00 6.89
C LEU A 35 5.17 4.87 8.06
N ASN A 36 4.97 6.19 7.97
CA ASN A 36 5.36 7.13 9.02
C ASN A 36 4.36 7.10 10.20
N ILE A 37 4.41 6.03 10.99
CA ILE A 37 3.51 5.76 12.12
C ILE A 37 4.25 5.81 13.46
N LYS A 38 3.53 6.18 14.53
CA LYS A 38 4.08 6.27 15.90
C LYS A 38 4.08 4.90 16.60
N PRO A 39 4.92 4.67 17.63
CA PRO A 39 4.93 3.44 18.41
C PRO A 39 3.55 3.03 18.97
N ASP A 40 2.75 3.98 19.45
CA ASP A 40 1.40 3.69 19.97
C ASP A 40 0.43 3.23 18.87
N VAL A 41 0.58 3.78 17.66
CA VAL A 41 -0.19 3.40 16.47
C VAL A 41 0.21 2.00 16.01
N ALA A 42 1.52 1.73 15.96
CA ALA A 42 2.06 0.39 15.70
C ALA A 42 1.54 -0.63 16.73
N ARG A 43 1.50 -0.28 18.02
CA ARG A 43 0.95 -1.12 19.10
C ARG A 43 -0.53 -1.41 18.91
N ASP A 44 -1.36 -0.41 18.60
CA ASP A 44 -2.80 -0.62 18.34
C ASP A 44 -3.03 -1.55 17.14
N ILE A 45 -2.26 -1.35 16.05
CA ILE A 45 -2.29 -2.24 14.88
C ILE A 45 -1.91 -3.67 15.27
N LEU A 46 -0.74 -3.88 15.90
CA LEU A 46 -0.26 -5.20 16.32
C LEU A 46 -1.16 -5.86 17.38
N ARG A 47 -1.88 -5.09 18.20
CA ARG A 47 -2.86 -5.59 19.17
C ARG A 47 -4.14 -6.10 18.48
N ASN A 48 -4.62 -5.41 17.45
CA ASN A 48 -5.99 -5.56 16.94
C ASN A 48 -6.11 -6.02 15.48
N CYS A 49 -5.01 -6.16 14.74
CA CYS A 49 -5.04 -6.68 13.37
C CYS A 49 -5.40 -8.17 13.31
N ALA A 50 -5.83 -8.64 12.13
CA ALA A 50 -5.88 -10.05 11.79
C ALA A 50 -4.60 -10.46 11.05
N PHE A 51 -4.28 -11.76 11.08
CA PHE A 51 -3.25 -12.37 10.25
C PHE A 51 -3.89 -13.16 9.11
N ARG A 52 -3.33 -13.04 7.91
CA ARG A 52 -3.81 -13.74 6.72
C ARG A 52 -2.64 -14.30 5.91
N GLN A 53 -2.72 -15.58 5.58
CA GLN A 53 -1.81 -16.24 4.67
C GLN A 53 -2.50 -16.48 3.33
N CYS A 54 -1.77 -16.20 2.24
CA CYS A 54 -2.19 -16.45 0.87
C CYS A 54 -1.18 -17.37 0.18
N GLN A 55 -1.65 -18.17 -0.77
CA GLN A 55 -0.81 -18.97 -1.68
C GLN A 55 -0.66 -18.24 -3.01
N ARG A 56 0.28 -18.69 -3.86
CA ARG A 56 0.36 -18.25 -5.26
C ARG A 56 -1.03 -18.31 -5.93
N ASP A 57 -1.30 -17.30 -6.74
CA ASP A 57 -2.56 -17.11 -7.47
C ASP A 57 -3.82 -16.95 -6.59
N ASP A 58 -3.68 -16.75 -5.28
CA ASP A 58 -4.78 -16.18 -4.50
C ASP A 58 -4.99 -14.70 -4.87
N VAL A 59 -6.21 -14.39 -5.29
CA VAL A 59 -6.65 -13.03 -5.56
C VAL A 59 -7.09 -12.42 -4.23
N ILE A 60 -6.25 -11.55 -3.68
CA ILE A 60 -6.42 -10.93 -2.36
C ILE A 60 -7.48 -9.84 -2.42
N ILE A 61 -7.53 -9.12 -3.55
CA ILE A 61 -8.48 -8.06 -3.88
C ILE A 61 -8.84 -8.19 -5.37
N ARG A 62 -10.11 -7.98 -5.74
CA ARG A 62 -10.53 -7.76 -7.13
C ARG A 62 -10.92 -6.30 -7.35
N GLN A 63 -10.60 -5.77 -8.53
CA GLN A 63 -11.10 -4.46 -8.96
C GLN A 63 -12.64 -4.47 -9.04
N GLY A 64 -13.27 -3.37 -8.62
CA GLY A 64 -14.73 -3.20 -8.63
C GLY A 64 -15.47 -3.79 -7.42
N GLU A 65 -14.82 -4.61 -6.59
CA GLU A 65 -15.42 -5.10 -5.35
C GLU A 65 -15.45 -4.02 -4.26
N GLN A 66 -16.31 -4.22 -3.26
CA GLN A 66 -16.35 -3.42 -2.04
C GLN A 66 -15.19 -3.78 -1.12
N GLY A 67 -14.50 -2.76 -0.60
CA GLY A 67 -13.34 -2.91 0.28
C GLY A 67 -13.62 -2.52 1.73
N ASP A 68 -13.10 -3.30 2.66
CA ASP A 68 -13.23 -3.09 4.11
C ASP A 68 -11.93 -3.30 4.91
N SER A 69 -10.94 -3.97 4.33
CA SER A 69 -9.59 -4.10 4.89
C SER A 69 -8.48 -3.40 4.09
N PHE A 70 -7.44 -2.99 4.81
CA PHE A 70 -6.10 -2.59 4.32
C PHE A 70 -5.10 -3.69 4.68
N TYR A 71 -4.03 -3.83 3.90
CA TYR A 71 -3.07 -4.94 4.03
C TYR A 71 -1.63 -4.45 4.06
N ILE A 72 -0.80 -5.05 4.92
CA ILE A 72 0.65 -4.84 4.98
C ILE A 72 1.33 -6.18 4.75
N ILE A 73 2.28 -6.24 3.82
CA ILE A 73 3.01 -7.46 3.46
C ILE A 73 4.14 -7.67 4.45
N LEU A 74 4.14 -8.82 5.13
CA LEU A 74 5.21 -9.22 6.04
C LEU A 74 6.32 -9.99 5.32
N ASP A 75 5.91 -10.85 4.39
CA ASP A 75 6.76 -11.78 3.65
C ASP A 75 6.06 -12.21 2.36
N GLY A 76 6.84 -12.61 1.36
CA GLY A 76 6.36 -12.91 0.01
C GLY A 76 6.06 -11.67 -0.84
N LYS A 77 5.31 -11.88 -1.94
CA LYS A 77 5.15 -10.91 -3.03
C LYS A 77 3.79 -10.98 -3.69
N VAL A 78 3.26 -9.82 -4.09
CA VAL A 78 2.00 -9.65 -4.84
C VAL A 78 2.21 -8.81 -6.09
N SER A 79 1.40 -9.04 -7.12
CA SER A 79 1.31 -8.21 -8.33
C SER A 79 -0.02 -7.47 -8.43
N VAL A 80 0.04 -6.23 -8.92
CA VAL A 80 -1.09 -5.31 -9.09
C VAL A 80 -1.53 -5.31 -10.56
N TYR A 81 -2.83 -5.47 -10.78
CA TYR A 81 -3.45 -5.45 -12.11
C TYR A 81 -4.62 -4.46 -12.15
N ILE A 82 -4.73 -3.68 -13.23
CA ILE A 82 -5.83 -2.73 -13.46
C ILE A 82 -6.39 -2.93 -14.87
N ASN A 83 -7.69 -3.18 -14.97
CA ASN A 83 -8.44 -2.97 -16.19
C ASN A 83 -8.78 -1.49 -16.31
N THR A 84 -8.10 -0.81 -17.23
CA THR A 84 -8.27 0.63 -17.49
C THR A 84 -9.56 0.99 -18.22
N GLU A 85 -10.18 0.05 -18.94
CA GLU A 85 -11.47 0.23 -19.62
C GLU A 85 -12.64 0.17 -18.62
N ALA A 86 -12.47 -0.59 -17.53
CA ALA A 86 -13.45 -0.70 -16.45
C ALA A 86 -13.43 0.49 -15.46
N VAL A 87 -12.48 1.42 -15.60
CA VAL A 87 -12.48 2.67 -14.83
C VAL A 87 -13.46 3.64 -15.50
N LEU A 88 -14.72 3.60 -15.05
CA LEU A 88 -15.74 4.57 -15.40
C LEU A 88 -15.25 6.00 -15.13
N ASP A 89 -15.69 6.95 -15.95
CA ASP A 89 -15.44 8.37 -15.71
C ASP A 89 -16.28 8.83 -14.50
N ASP A 90 -15.59 9.32 -13.47
CA ASP A 90 -16.22 9.89 -12.27
C ASP A 90 -16.75 11.29 -12.62
N PRO A 91 -18.09 11.51 -12.66
CA PRO A 91 -18.67 12.76 -13.14
C PRO A 91 -18.35 13.96 -12.23
N ASP A 92 -17.92 13.73 -10.98
CA ASP A 92 -17.53 14.79 -10.05
C ASP A 92 -16.09 15.30 -10.28
N ASP A 93 -15.28 14.70 -11.18
CA ASP A 93 -13.84 15.01 -11.36
C ASP A 93 -13.54 16.35 -12.08
N GLU A 94 -14.57 17.10 -12.51
CA GLU A 94 -14.41 18.52 -12.93
C GLU A 94 -14.50 19.52 -11.75
N ALA A 95 -15.07 19.12 -10.60
CA ALA A 95 -15.55 20.08 -9.59
C ALA A 95 -14.48 20.60 -8.60
N THR A 96 -13.31 19.97 -8.50
CA THR A 96 -12.37 20.21 -7.38
C THR A 96 -11.41 21.40 -7.58
N THR A 97 -11.45 22.09 -8.72
CA THR A 97 -10.47 23.16 -9.05
C THR A 97 -10.72 24.52 -8.37
N THR A 98 -11.85 24.70 -7.66
CA THR A 98 -12.26 25.99 -7.05
C THR A 98 -12.84 25.85 -5.63
N GLY A 99 -12.23 25.01 -4.78
CA GLY A 99 -12.69 24.74 -3.39
C GLY A 99 -11.89 25.41 -2.26
N GLY A 100 -11.08 26.42 -2.55
CA GLY A 100 -9.96 26.84 -1.66
C GLY A 100 -10.30 27.68 -0.42
N GLU A 101 -11.42 28.40 -0.36
CA GLU A 101 -11.52 29.58 0.54
C GLU A 101 -12.71 29.61 1.53
N GLU A 102 -13.77 28.80 1.38
CA GLU A 102 -14.98 28.93 2.24
C GLU A 102 -14.97 28.07 3.52
N ALA A 103 -14.04 27.13 3.69
CA ALA A 103 -14.00 26.27 4.88
C ALA A 103 -13.55 26.97 6.18
N ALA A 104 -12.99 28.18 6.09
CA ALA A 104 -12.33 28.86 7.21
C ALA A 104 -13.27 29.65 8.14
N GLN A 105 -14.47 30.03 7.68
CA GLN A 105 -15.25 31.11 8.32
C GLN A 105 -16.41 30.64 9.23
N ALA A 106 -16.69 29.33 9.29
CA ALA A 106 -17.85 28.77 9.99
C ALA A 106 -17.65 28.52 11.51
N ALA A 107 -16.42 28.65 12.03
CA ALA A 107 -16.06 28.11 13.36
C ALA A 107 -16.28 29.05 14.57
N VAL A 108 -16.85 30.24 14.40
CA VAL A 108 -16.83 31.31 15.42
C VAL A 108 -18.16 31.62 16.15
N ASN A 109 -19.31 31.12 15.70
CA ASN A 109 -20.63 31.52 16.23
C ASN A 109 -21.54 30.34 16.64
N ALA A 110 -21.27 29.69 17.79
CA ALA A 110 -22.22 28.73 18.40
C ALA A 110 -21.99 28.46 19.91
N THR A 111 -22.09 29.49 20.77
CA THR A 111 -22.04 29.31 22.24
C THR A 111 -23.29 29.91 22.92
N ALA A 112 -24.29 29.08 23.25
CA ALA A 112 -25.26 29.36 24.33
C ALA A 112 -26.20 28.16 24.67
N ALA A 113 -26.35 27.89 25.97
CA ALA A 113 -27.57 27.48 26.69
C ALA A 113 -28.47 26.30 26.22
N GLN A 114 -28.46 25.24 27.04
CA GLN A 114 -29.61 24.39 27.44
C GLN A 114 -30.63 25.21 28.30
N PRO A 115 -31.94 24.81 28.52
CA PRO A 115 -32.30 23.61 29.32
C PRO A 115 -33.67 22.89 29.12
N GLU A 116 -33.73 21.61 29.60
CA GLU A 116 -34.92 20.88 30.15
C GLU A 116 -36.17 20.63 29.26
N GLN A 117 -37.14 19.72 29.49
CA GLN A 117 -37.44 18.56 30.40
C GLN A 117 -38.54 17.68 29.67
N SER A 118 -39.05 16.49 30.04
CA SER A 118 -38.84 15.45 31.10
C SER A 118 -39.55 14.11 30.70
N GLN A 119 -39.54 13.10 31.58
CA GLN A 119 -40.46 11.94 31.70
C GLN A 119 -40.36 10.71 30.74
N GLY A 120 -40.64 9.53 31.32
CA GLY A 120 -40.89 8.20 30.69
C GLY A 120 -42.07 7.54 31.43
N PRO A 121 -42.10 6.22 31.78
CA PRO A 121 -41.34 5.06 31.28
C PRO A 121 -42.20 3.77 31.05
N VAL A 122 -41.79 2.83 30.18
CA VAL A 122 -42.28 1.42 30.08
C VAL A 122 -41.40 0.60 29.09
N SER A 123 -41.33 -0.74 29.07
CA SER A 123 -41.29 -1.74 30.16
C SER A 123 -40.74 -3.09 29.62
N VAL A 124 -40.36 -4.02 30.52
CA VAL A 124 -39.58 -5.25 30.24
C VAL A 124 -40.32 -6.41 29.54
N SER A 125 -39.63 -7.15 28.65
CA SER A 125 -39.69 -8.62 28.46
C SER A 125 -38.77 -9.11 27.32
N SER A 126 -38.51 -10.41 27.09
CA SER A 126 -37.86 -11.38 28.01
C SER A 126 -37.41 -12.65 27.27
N LEU A 127 -36.17 -13.11 27.53
CA LEU A 127 -35.61 -14.46 27.34
C LEU A 127 -35.86 -15.24 26.02
N LYS A 128 -34.77 -15.68 25.37
CA LYS A 128 -34.32 -17.08 25.51
C LYS A 128 -32.85 -17.32 25.13
N ARG A 129 -32.23 -18.29 25.80
CA ARG A 129 -30.87 -18.79 25.55
C ARG A 129 -30.93 -20.12 24.79
N LYS A 130 -29.88 -20.45 24.05
CA LYS A 130 -29.38 -21.84 23.91
C LYS A 130 -27.86 -21.82 23.70
N ALA A 131 -27.18 -22.85 24.19
CA ALA A 131 -25.72 -22.94 24.15
C ALA A 131 -25.26 -24.41 24.06
N SER A 132 -24.20 -24.63 23.27
CA SER A 132 -23.34 -25.83 23.18
C SER A 132 -22.13 -25.36 22.34
N LYS A 133 -20.83 -25.49 22.68
CA LYS A 133 -20.04 -26.61 23.25
C LYS A 133 -20.19 -27.91 22.43
N GLY A 134 -19.13 -28.51 21.89
CA GLY A 134 -17.72 -28.08 21.78
C GLY A 134 -16.77 -29.26 21.57
N GLY A 135 -15.61 -29.03 20.94
CA GLY A 135 -14.62 -30.06 20.60
C GLY A 135 -14.91 -30.78 19.26
N THR A 136 -13.94 -31.34 18.55
CA THR A 136 -12.50 -31.51 18.87
C THR A 136 -11.64 -31.46 17.59
N SER A 137 -10.35 -31.11 17.73
CA SER A 137 -9.34 -31.16 16.67
C SER A 137 -9.18 -32.54 16.03
N ALA A 138 -9.04 -32.60 14.70
CA ALA A 138 -8.37 -33.69 13.98
C ALA A 138 -7.87 -33.22 12.60
N ALA A 139 -6.70 -33.74 12.20
CA ALA A 139 -6.16 -33.83 10.84
C ALA A 139 -6.13 -32.55 9.96
N ILE A 140 -4.94 -31.94 9.88
CA ILE A 140 -4.47 -31.33 8.64
C ILE A 140 -4.40 -32.43 7.58
N ALA A 141 -5.29 -32.39 6.59
CA ALA A 141 -5.19 -33.20 5.38
C ALA A 141 -4.98 -32.26 4.20
N ALA A 142 -3.75 -32.17 3.71
CA ALA A 142 -3.42 -31.38 2.53
C ALA A 142 -4.03 -32.04 1.29
N ALA A 143 -5.25 -31.64 0.95
CA ALA A 143 -5.89 -32.00 -0.31
C ALA A 143 -5.20 -31.22 -1.44
N THR A 144 -4.09 -31.76 -1.95
CA THR A 144 -3.36 -31.24 -3.11
C THR A 144 -4.16 -31.49 -4.39
N ALA A 145 -5.33 -30.86 -4.49
CA ALA A 145 -5.96 -30.61 -5.78
C ALA A 145 -5.05 -29.65 -6.55
N GLU A 146 -4.67 -30.03 -7.77
CA GLU A 146 -3.87 -29.19 -8.66
C GLU A 146 -4.69 -27.93 -9.03
N LYS A 147 -4.49 -26.87 -8.26
CA LYS A 147 -5.15 -25.57 -8.44
C LYS A 147 -4.65 -24.99 -9.76
N LYS A 148 -5.45 -25.17 -10.81
CA LYS A 148 -5.16 -24.70 -12.18
C LYS A 148 -4.65 -23.26 -12.14
N GLU A 149 -3.46 -23.05 -12.73
CA GLU A 149 -2.78 -21.74 -12.73
C GLU A 149 -3.72 -20.64 -13.23
N LEU A 150 -3.67 -19.49 -12.55
CA LEU A 150 -4.63 -18.43 -12.77
C LEU A 150 -4.34 -17.72 -14.09
N ASP A 151 -5.36 -17.63 -14.94
CA ASP A 151 -5.34 -16.75 -16.09
C ASP A 151 -5.41 -15.29 -15.64
N ARG A 152 -4.23 -14.69 -15.42
CA ARG A 152 -4.06 -13.32 -14.93
C ARG A 152 -4.42 -12.25 -15.97
N THR A 153 -4.52 -12.60 -17.26
CA THR A 153 -4.88 -11.63 -18.32
C THR A 153 -6.26 -11.01 -18.11
N LYS A 154 -7.16 -11.74 -17.44
CA LYS A 154 -8.52 -11.33 -17.09
C LYS A 154 -8.62 -10.20 -16.05
N TYR A 155 -7.51 -9.81 -15.42
CA TYR A 155 -7.46 -8.76 -14.40
C TYR A 155 -6.97 -7.41 -14.95
N GLY A 156 -6.74 -7.32 -16.26
CA GLY A 156 -6.25 -6.14 -16.95
C GLY A 156 -4.73 -6.07 -17.02
N ASN A 157 -4.20 -4.87 -17.20
CA ASN A 157 -2.77 -4.64 -17.38
C ASN A 157 -2.02 -4.82 -16.06
N PHE A 158 -0.87 -5.49 -16.09
CA PHE A 158 0.08 -5.47 -14.98
C PHE A 158 0.61 -4.05 -14.78
N ILE A 159 0.65 -3.59 -13.53
CA ILE A 159 1.06 -2.23 -13.17
C ILE A 159 2.40 -2.25 -12.42
N VAL A 160 2.48 -3.02 -11.33
CA VAL A 160 3.64 -3.06 -10.43
C VAL A 160 3.56 -4.31 -9.55
N ASN A 161 4.66 -4.67 -8.88
CA ASN A 161 4.64 -5.66 -7.80
C ASN A 161 5.06 -5.04 -6.46
N PHE A 162 4.58 -5.64 -5.37
CA PHE A 162 4.89 -5.24 -3.99
C PHE A 162 5.40 -6.47 -3.22
N GLY A 163 6.44 -6.29 -2.41
CA GLY A 163 6.96 -7.31 -1.49
C GLY A 163 6.88 -6.86 -0.03
N ALA A 164 7.54 -7.60 0.86
CA ALA A 164 7.64 -7.30 2.29
C ALA A 164 7.89 -5.81 2.61
N GLY A 165 7.22 -5.32 3.66
CA GLY A 165 7.20 -3.92 4.07
C GLY A 165 6.17 -3.06 3.32
N LYS A 166 5.91 -3.31 2.04
CA LYS A 166 4.91 -2.54 1.28
C LYS A 166 3.47 -2.89 1.71
N SER A 167 2.53 -2.00 1.41
CA SER A 167 1.13 -2.09 1.85
C SER A 167 0.16 -1.64 0.75
N PHE A 168 -1.10 -2.07 0.83
CA PHE A 168 -2.12 -1.77 -0.20
C PHE A 168 -3.57 -1.84 0.32
N GLY A 169 -4.49 -1.20 -0.41
CA GLY A 169 -5.93 -1.30 -0.20
C GLY A 169 -6.56 -0.09 0.49
N GLU A 170 -5.78 0.96 0.71
CA GLU A 170 -6.11 2.22 1.38
C GLU A 170 -7.19 3.01 0.65
N LEU A 171 -7.18 3.01 -0.69
CA LEU A 171 -8.08 3.84 -1.50
C LEU A 171 -9.56 3.52 -1.25
N ALA A 172 -9.90 2.23 -1.10
CA ALA A 172 -11.25 1.76 -0.80
C ALA A 172 -11.69 2.02 0.66
N LEU A 173 -10.80 2.53 1.51
CA LEU A 173 -11.11 3.00 2.84
C LEU A 173 -11.15 4.53 2.90
N ILE A 174 -10.32 5.22 2.11
CA ILE A 174 -10.31 6.68 2.00
C ILE A 174 -11.58 7.17 1.27
N ASN A 175 -11.91 6.58 0.11
CA ASN A 175 -13.01 7.00 -0.74
C ASN A 175 -14.40 6.66 -0.15
N LYS A 176 -15.42 7.45 -0.53
CA LYS A 176 -16.81 7.29 -0.05
C LYS A 176 -17.52 6.06 -0.63
N ASP A 177 -17.23 5.73 -1.89
CA ASP A 177 -17.80 4.60 -2.62
C ASP A 177 -17.32 3.23 -2.09
N CYS A 178 -16.19 3.24 -1.39
CA CYS A 178 -15.50 2.08 -0.83
C CYS A 178 -15.08 1.03 -1.88
N VAL A 179 -14.91 1.43 -3.15
CA VAL A 179 -14.60 0.51 -4.27
C VAL A 179 -13.09 0.25 -4.39
N ARG A 180 -12.75 -0.99 -4.76
CA ARG A 180 -11.37 -1.43 -5.06
C ARG A 180 -10.96 -0.99 -6.47
N ASN A 181 -10.01 -0.06 -6.58
CA ASN A 181 -9.55 0.48 -7.87
C ASN A 181 -8.60 -0.44 -8.66
N ALA A 182 -8.11 -1.52 -8.06
CA ALA A 182 -7.16 -2.46 -8.66
C ALA A 182 -7.38 -3.87 -8.12
N SER A 183 -6.91 -4.89 -8.87
CA SER A 183 -6.83 -6.27 -8.41
C SER A 183 -5.43 -6.55 -7.87
N ILE A 184 -5.34 -7.32 -6.78
CA ILE A 184 -4.08 -7.72 -6.13
C ILE A 184 -4.02 -9.24 -6.07
N ILE A 185 -2.96 -9.83 -6.62
CA ILE A 185 -2.79 -11.29 -6.76
C ILE A 185 -1.45 -11.69 -6.16
N ALA A 186 -1.42 -12.73 -5.32
CA ALA A 186 -0.17 -13.27 -4.76
C ALA A 186 0.68 -13.97 -5.83
N ASP A 187 1.97 -13.62 -5.92
CA ASP A 187 2.94 -14.22 -6.86
C ASP A 187 3.54 -15.52 -6.31
N GLU A 188 3.59 -15.61 -4.99
CA GLU A 188 4.18 -16.67 -4.17
C GLU A 188 3.45 -16.76 -2.81
N PRO A 189 3.73 -17.75 -1.94
CA PRO A 189 3.17 -17.77 -0.59
C PRO A 189 3.45 -16.46 0.15
N THR A 190 2.39 -15.75 0.53
CA THR A 190 2.46 -14.36 1.00
C THR A 190 1.80 -14.24 2.37
N LEU A 191 2.46 -13.52 3.28
CA LEU A 191 2.02 -13.30 4.65
C LEU A 191 1.57 -11.85 4.83
N LEU A 192 0.35 -11.64 5.31
CA LEU A 192 -0.28 -10.32 5.43
C LEU A 192 -0.72 -10.03 6.87
N ILE A 193 -0.50 -8.80 7.31
CA ILE A 193 -1.31 -8.17 8.36
C ILE A 193 -2.54 -7.57 7.68
N GLU A 194 -3.73 -7.95 8.16
CA GLU A 194 -5.01 -7.44 7.70
C GLU A 194 -5.58 -6.45 8.75
N VAL A 195 -5.88 -5.24 8.28
CA VAL A 195 -6.31 -4.08 9.09
C VAL A 195 -7.72 -3.68 8.64
N ASN A 196 -8.73 -4.01 9.45
CA ASN A 196 -10.13 -3.68 9.11
C ASN A 196 -10.39 -2.15 9.15
N ARG A 197 -11.52 -1.73 8.56
CA ARG A 197 -11.95 -0.32 8.46
C ARG A 197 -11.88 0.44 9.78
N ASP A 198 -12.30 -0.15 10.90
CA ASP A 198 -12.34 0.54 12.20
C ASP A 198 -10.96 0.74 12.84
N LEU A 199 -10.03 -0.21 12.61
CA LEU A 199 -8.63 -0.06 12.97
C LEU A 199 -7.94 0.94 12.04
N TYR A 200 -8.14 0.81 10.72
CA TYR A 200 -7.60 1.75 9.74
C TYR A 200 -8.05 3.19 10.02
N ASN A 201 -9.34 3.41 10.31
CA ASN A 201 -9.92 4.73 10.56
C ASN A 201 -9.24 5.46 11.73
N ARG A 202 -8.89 4.76 12.82
CA ARG A 202 -8.29 5.36 14.01
C ARG A 202 -6.76 5.38 13.99
N SER A 203 -6.13 4.41 13.31
CA SER A 203 -4.68 4.21 13.37
C SER A 203 -3.94 4.73 12.12
N LEU A 204 -4.54 4.65 10.92
CA LEU A 204 -3.83 4.86 9.64
C LEU A 204 -4.42 5.94 8.72
N ARG A 205 -5.74 6.18 8.76
CA ARG A 205 -6.43 7.09 7.82
C ARG A 205 -5.74 8.45 7.71
N SER A 206 -5.46 9.12 8.82
CA SER A 206 -4.90 10.47 8.82
C SER A 206 -3.51 10.56 8.19
N VAL A 207 -2.68 9.51 8.36
CA VAL A 207 -1.34 9.42 7.74
C VAL A 207 -1.48 9.15 6.24
N GLN A 208 -2.30 8.18 5.85
CA GLN A 208 -2.49 7.78 4.46
C GLN A 208 -3.22 8.84 3.62
N GLU A 209 -4.21 9.52 4.19
CA GLU A 209 -4.92 10.62 3.53
C GLU A 209 -4.01 11.85 3.34
N ALA A 210 -3.12 12.15 4.30
CA ALA A 210 -2.12 13.20 4.15
C ALA A 210 -1.09 12.87 3.07
N GLU A 211 -0.60 11.62 3.03
CA GLU A 211 0.32 11.16 1.98
C GLU A 211 -0.36 11.16 0.60
N LEU A 212 -1.62 10.74 0.51
CA LEU A 212 -2.40 10.78 -0.73
C LEU A 212 -2.61 12.22 -1.23
N ARG A 213 -2.89 13.15 -0.31
CA ARG A 213 -3.02 14.59 -0.60
C ARG A 213 -1.71 15.17 -1.15
N GLU A 214 -0.56 14.79 -0.58
CA GLU A 214 0.76 15.20 -1.10
C GLU A 214 0.96 14.75 -2.56
N ARG A 215 0.55 13.52 -2.92
CA ARG A 215 0.62 13.00 -4.31
C ARG A 215 -0.27 13.82 -5.27
N PHE A 216 -1.50 14.13 -4.87
CA PHE A 216 -2.41 14.97 -5.67
C PHE A 216 -1.90 16.41 -5.82
N GLU A 217 -1.41 17.02 -4.73
CA GLU A 217 -0.80 18.36 -4.76
C GLU A 217 0.44 18.40 -5.66
N PHE A 218 1.26 17.35 -5.66
CA PHE A 218 2.41 17.24 -6.55
C PHE A 218 1.98 17.18 -8.02
N VAL A 219 1.03 16.32 -8.39
CA VAL A 219 0.51 16.24 -9.77
C VAL A 219 -0.12 17.57 -10.21
N SER A 220 -0.78 18.27 -9.29
CA SER A 220 -1.43 19.57 -9.56
C SER A 220 -0.45 20.74 -9.66
N ARG A 221 0.83 20.55 -9.34
CA ARG A 221 1.90 21.56 -9.40
C ARG A 221 3.03 21.23 -10.38
N CYS A 222 3.15 19.98 -10.83
CA CYS A 222 4.22 19.53 -11.71
C CYS A 222 3.79 19.66 -13.18
N ASN A 223 4.43 20.60 -13.88
CA ASN A 223 4.09 21.01 -15.25
C ASN A 223 4.08 19.88 -16.31
N VAL A 224 4.70 18.73 -16.02
CA VAL A 224 4.63 17.52 -16.85
C VAL A 224 3.19 17.02 -17.03
N PHE A 225 2.29 17.33 -16.09
CA PHE A 225 0.89 16.92 -16.09
C PHE A 225 -0.10 18.00 -16.57
N ASP A 226 0.34 19.22 -16.87
CA ASP A 226 -0.57 20.35 -17.20
C ASP A 226 -1.48 20.07 -18.41
N SER A 227 -0.98 19.29 -19.37
CA SER A 227 -1.69 18.88 -20.58
C SER A 227 -2.51 17.59 -20.44
N TRP A 228 -2.49 16.94 -19.27
CA TRP A 228 -3.13 15.64 -19.07
C TRP A 228 -4.60 15.81 -18.66
N PRO A 229 -5.56 15.10 -19.30
CA PRO A 229 -6.94 15.04 -18.83
C PRO A 229 -7.07 14.60 -17.37
N SER A 230 -8.07 15.11 -16.63
CA SER A 230 -8.24 14.86 -15.19
C SER A 230 -8.18 13.39 -14.80
N LYS A 231 -8.82 12.49 -15.57
CA LYS A 231 -8.71 11.03 -15.41
C LYS A 231 -7.26 10.52 -15.31
N TYR A 232 -6.38 10.97 -16.20
CA TYR A 232 -4.97 10.57 -16.22
C TYR A 232 -4.15 11.26 -15.13
N ARG A 233 -4.48 12.51 -14.75
CA ARG A 233 -3.89 13.19 -13.59
C ARG A 233 -4.25 12.48 -12.27
N ARG A 234 -5.52 12.11 -12.10
CA ARG A 234 -6.01 11.29 -10.99
C ARG A 234 -5.29 9.93 -10.96
N GLN A 235 -5.20 9.23 -12.09
CA GLN A 235 -4.44 7.97 -12.18
C GLN A 235 -2.96 8.15 -11.83
N ALA A 236 -2.28 9.20 -12.29
CA ALA A 236 -0.90 9.50 -11.89
C ALA A 236 -0.77 9.71 -10.37
N ALA A 237 -1.66 10.49 -9.75
CA ALA A 237 -1.69 10.70 -8.30
C ALA A 237 -1.97 9.42 -7.49
N MET A 238 -2.76 8.49 -8.03
CA MET A 238 -2.97 7.15 -7.46
C MET A 238 -1.72 6.25 -7.57
N SER A 239 -0.96 6.35 -8.67
CA SER A 239 0.19 5.47 -8.94
C SER A 239 1.52 5.96 -8.36
N LEU A 240 1.67 7.27 -8.12
CA LEU A 240 2.87 7.84 -7.52
C LEU A 240 3.12 7.29 -6.10
N ARG A 241 4.40 7.10 -5.78
CA ARG A 241 4.88 6.75 -4.43
C ARG A 241 6.02 7.67 -4.04
N LYS A 242 6.09 8.00 -2.75
CA LYS A 242 7.19 8.77 -2.16
C LYS A 242 8.23 7.79 -1.62
N GLU A 243 9.45 7.84 -2.17
CA GLU A 243 10.55 6.97 -1.75
C GLU A 243 11.77 7.85 -1.39
N ASN A 244 12.41 7.55 -0.25
CA ASN A 244 13.52 8.34 0.29
C ASN A 244 14.84 7.60 0.05
N PHE A 245 15.83 8.31 -0.49
CA PHE A 245 17.15 7.76 -0.80
C PHE A 245 18.21 8.38 0.12
N GLY A 246 19.11 7.54 0.65
CA GLY A 246 20.25 7.99 1.44
C GLY A 246 21.32 8.67 0.58
N PHE A 247 22.29 9.30 1.23
CA PHE A 247 23.48 9.81 0.54
C PHE A 247 24.23 8.67 -0.17
N ASP A 248 24.74 8.94 -1.38
CA ASP A 248 25.33 7.97 -2.32
C ASP A 248 24.48 6.73 -2.69
N ALA A 249 23.19 6.70 -2.32
CA ALA A 249 22.29 5.63 -2.75
C ALA A 249 22.06 5.66 -4.27
N THR A 250 22.21 4.50 -4.93
CA THR A 250 21.97 4.38 -6.37
C THR A 250 20.47 4.30 -6.66
N ILE A 251 19.90 5.36 -7.25
CA ILE A 251 18.45 5.50 -7.47
C ILE A 251 17.96 4.71 -8.70
N VAL A 252 18.81 4.62 -9.74
CA VAL A 252 18.68 3.77 -10.95
C VAL A 252 20.08 3.38 -11.43
N ARG A 253 20.21 2.27 -12.18
CA ARG A 253 21.48 1.90 -12.86
C ARG A 253 21.31 1.88 -14.37
N GLN A 254 22.40 2.16 -15.07
CA GLN A 254 22.44 2.11 -16.52
C GLN A 254 22.47 0.65 -17.00
N GLY A 255 21.48 0.27 -17.81
CA GLY A 255 21.31 -1.10 -18.32
C GLY A 255 20.24 -1.91 -17.58
N ASP A 256 19.75 -1.45 -16.43
CA ASP A 256 18.57 -2.02 -15.79
C ASP A 256 17.30 -1.76 -16.64
N PRO A 257 16.25 -2.60 -16.52
CA PRO A 257 14.94 -2.33 -17.12
C PRO A 257 14.34 -1.00 -16.67
N LEU A 258 13.51 -0.39 -17.54
CA LEU A 258 12.79 0.85 -17.22
C LEU A 258 11.55 0.54 -16.35
N ASP A 259 11.75 0.42 -15.05
CA ASP A 259 10.69 0.10 -14.08
C ASP A 259 9.78 1.30 -13.72
N GLY A 260 10.04 2.49 -14.24
CA GLY A 260 9.16 3.66 -14.11
C GLY A 260 9.82 5.02 -14.34
N LEU A 261 9.03 6.08 -14.12
CA LEU A 261 9.50 7.47 -14.11
C LEU A 261 9.66 7.96 -12.66
N GLN A 262 10.77 8.63 -12.35
CA GLN A 262 11.08 9.18 -11.03
C GLN A 262 11.06 10.71 -11.07
N PHE A 263 10.54 11.33 -10.01
CA PHE A 263 10.48 12.78 -9.83
C PHE A 263 11.26 13.19 -8.57
N ILE A 264 12.20 14.12 -8.70
CA ILE A 264 12.95 14.66 -7.55
C ILE A 264 12.08 15.73 -6.88
N VAL A 265 11.39 15.36 -5.80
CA VAL A 265 10.54 16.27 -5.01
C VAL A 265 11.39 17.17 -4.09
N SER A 266 12.56 16.70 -3.64
CA SER A 266 13.53 17.46 -2.84
C SER A 266 14.92 16.83 -2.96
N GLY A 267 15.96 17.60 -2.63
CA GLY A 267 17.36 17.17 -2.73
C GLY A 267 17.95 17.32 -4.14
N GLN A 268 19.02 16.57 -4.42
CA GLN A 268 19.74 16.58 -5.70
C GLN A 268 20.24 15.16 -6.00
N ALA A 269 20.28 14.79 -7.29
CA ALA A 269 20.86 13.55 -7.78
C ALA A 269 21.98 13.84 -8.79
N LYS A 270 23.02 13.01 -8.79
CA LYS A 270 24.12 13.09 -9.77
C LYS A 270 23.91 12.03 -10.85
N VAL A 271 23.69 12.46 -12.09
CA VAL A 271 23.67 11.57 -13.25
C VAL A 271 25.10 11.22 -13.64
N VAL A 272 25.39 9.92 -13.78
CA VAL A 272 26.67 9.39 -14.27
C VAL A 272 26.34 8.36 -15.35
N VAL A 273 27.05 8.41 -16.48
CA VAL A 273 26.78 7.55 -17.65
C VAL A 273 28.09 6.95 -18.15
N ASN A 274 28.13 5.63 -18.27
CA ASN A 274 29.13 4.90 -19.05
C ASN A 274 28.80 5.07 -20.54
N ILE A 275 29.27 6.17 -21.11
CA ILE A 275 28.96 6.63 -22.47
C ILE A 275 29.19 5.55 -23.55
N PRO A 276 30.30 4.76 -23.54
CA PRO A 276 30.51 3.63 -24.45
C PRO A 276 29.40 2.58 -24.54
N MET A 277 28.55 2.43 -23.51
CA MET A 277 27.42 1.47 -23.55
C MET A 277 26.24 1.94 -24.44
N HIS A 278 26.18 3.22 -24.82
CA HIS A 278 25.10 3.77 -25.65
C HIS A 278 25.63 4.51 -26.90
N PRO A 279 26.37 3.82 -27.81
CA PRO A 279 26.98 4.44 -28.99
C PRO A 279 25.96 4.91 -30.04
N GLY A 280 24.68 4.55 -29.89
CA GLY A 280 23.57 5.08 -30.69
C GLY A 280 22.94 6.37 -30.14
N GLN A 281 23.09 6.65 -28.84
CA GLN A 281 22.50 7.83 -28.18
C GLN A 281 23.37 9.08 -28.34
N TYR A 282 24.69 8.89 -28.48
CA TYR A 282 25.67 9.97 -28.61
C TYR A 282 26.49 9.84 -29.92
N PRO A 283 25.85 9.88 -31.10
CA PRO A 283 26.52 9.60 -32.39
C PRO A 283 27.64 10.58 -32.71
N LEU A 284 27.61 11.80 -32.16
CA LEU A 284 28.63 12.84 -32.36
C LEU A 284 29.92 12.61 -31.55
N LEU A 285 29.98 11.59 -30.67
CA LEU A 285 31.15 11.30 -29.82
C LEU A 285 32.07 10.20 -30.37
N GLY A 286 31.88 9.73 -31.61
CA GLY A 286 32.79 8.76 -32.27
C GLY A 286 32.85 7.37 -31.63
N LEU A 287 31.93 7.06 -30.71
CA LEU A 287 32.04 5.94 -29.75
C LEU A 287 32.14 4.54 -30.36
N ARG A 288 31.78 4.37 -31.64
CA ARG A 288 31.90 3.10 -32.37
C ARG A 288 33.33 2.79 -32.82
N GLU A 289 34.22 3.78 -32.80
CA GLU A 289 35.61 3.65 -33.21
C GLU A 289 36.51 3.25 -32.01
N PHE A 290 36.11 3.65 -30.80
CA PHE A 290 36.78 3.30 -29.54
C PHE A 290 36.55 1.84 -29.14
N HIS A 291 37.48 0.98 -29.54
CA HIS A 291 37.56 -0.40 -29.08
C HIS A 291 38.14 -0.45 -27.66
N PHE A 292 37.28 -0.44 -26.65
CA PHE A 292 37.69 -0.76 -25.28
C PHE A 292 38.04 -2.25 -25.20
N GLY A 293 39.34 -2.55 -25.11
CA GLY A 293 39.86 -3.90 -25.13
C GLY A 293 39.35 -4.73 -23.96
N SER A 294 38.75 -5.87 -24.26
CA SER A 294 38.37 -6.88 -23.26
C SER A 294 39.59 -7.70 -22.83
N ASP A 295 40.53 -7.09 -22.11
CA ASP A 295 41.53 -7.79 -21.28
C ASP A 295 42.32 -6.81 -20.38
N GLU A 296 41.83 -6.61 -19.16
CA GLU A 296 42.71 -6.37 -18.00
C GLU A 296 42.51 -7.53 -17.02
N GLN A 297 43.26 -8.62 -17.22
CA GLN A 297 43.44 -9.60 -16.16
C GLN A 297 44.23 -8.95 -15.00
N PRO A 298 43.86 -9.20 -13.73
CA PRO A 298 44.63 -8.69 -12.61
C PRO A 298 46.05 -9.28 -12.64
N PRO A 299 47.11 -8.48 -12.38
CA PRO A 299 48.49 -8.94 -12.55
C PRO A 299 48.83 -10.04 -11.55
N THR A 300 49.05 -11.26 -12.05
CA THR A 300 49.57 -12.39 -11.27
C THR A 300 51.08 -12.19 -11.03
N GLY A 301 51.42 -11.33 -10.07
CA GLY A 301 52.80 -11.13 -9.60
C GLY A 301 53.27 -12.31 -8.75
N SER A 302 54.37 -12.92 -9.17
CA SER A 302 55.13 -13.98 -8.47
C SER A 302 56.14 -13.42 -7.47
#